data_AF-A0ABD5EFR3-F1
#
_entry.id   AF-A0ABD5EFR3-F1
#
_cell.length_a   1.000
_cell.length_b   1.000
_cell.length_c   1.000
_cell.angle_alpha   90.00
_cell.angle_beta   90.00
_cell.angle_gamma   90.00
#
_symmetry.space_group_name_H-M   'P 1'
#
loop_
_entity.id
_entity.type
_entity.pdbx_description
1 polymer ?
#
loop_
_entity_poly.entity_id
_entity_poly.type
_entity_poly.pdbx_seq_one_letter_code
_entity_poly.pdbx_strand_id
1 'polypeptide(L)'
;MTGNLLAHRDEGAAGAPPLLLGPSLGTSSALWDRVAPELSVTHRVVRWDLPGHGGSPAGLIGPGATVADLADLVLALADALGVERFGYAGVSLGGAVGLHLAVHHPGRLTSLTAICSSAHFGGEAPWRERAEQVRREGLGRLVESAQARWFAGDFTVPGLLRDHAAADPAGYAACCDALAAFDLRDRLDTVRTPTLLIAGREDPATPPAHLREIADAVPGAALVEIPGASHLAPAQCPEAVVAALRGHLDGVAGLGTRVRREVLGDERVDRARARQTPFTARFQDFISRYAWGEIWTDPTLSRRERSMITLTALVAHGHHDELVLHVRAALRNGLTPEEIGAVLLQTAVYCGVPAANAAFATAQRVLAEELREDDGG
;
A
#
# COMPACT_ATOMS: atom_id res chain seq x y z
N MET A 1 25.28 17.77 18.23
CA MET A 1 25.23 18.11 16.79
C MET A 1 23.85 17.73 16.29
N THR A 2 22.91 18.67 16.24
CA THR A 2 21.61 18.46 15.59
C THR A 2 21.88 18.33 14.10
N GLY A 3 21.92 17.08 13.61
CA GLY A 3 22.24 16.77 12.22
C GLY A 3 21.21 17.38 11.26
N ASN A 4 21.68 17.69 10.06
CA ASN A 4 20.91 18.15 8.91
C ASN A 4 19.98 17.00 8.43
N LEU A 5 18.89 16.74 9.17
CA LEU A 5 17.93 15.68 8.86
C LEU A 5 16.82 16.21 7.96
N LEU A 6 16.24 15.31 7.16
CA LEU A 6 15.01 15.58 6.43
C LEU A 6 13.88 15.87 7.44
N ALA A 7 13.08 16.89 7.15
CA ALA A 7 11.83 17.10 7.85
C ALA A 7 10.92 15.88 7.62
N HIS A 8 10.29 15.42 8.69
CA HIS A 8 9.49 14.22 8.66
C HIS A 8 8.34 14.27 9.65
N ARG A 9 7.36 13.40 9.41
CA ARG A 9 6.27 13.06 10.33
C ARG A 9 6.37 11.57 10.64
N ASP A 10 6.26 11.23 11.92
CA ASP A 10 6.31 9.87 12.44
C ASP A 10 4.97 9.57 13.12
N GLU A 11 4.27 8.56 12.64
CA GLU A 11 2.94 8.16 13.12
C GLU A 11 2.80 6.63 13.22
N GLY A 12 1.97 6.17 14.16
CA GLY A 12 1.83 4.75 14.47
C GLY A 12 2.62 4.31 15.70
N ALA A 13 2.48 3.05 16.09
CA ALA A 13 3.13 2.52 17.30
C ALA A 13 4.64 2.33 17.08
N ALA A 14 5.47 2.78 18.03
CA ALA A 14 6.93 2.73 17.92
C ALA A 14 7.51 1.31 17.67
N GLY A 15 6.83 0.27 18.16
CA GLY A 15 7.21 -1.14 17.95
C GLY A 15 6.61 -1.80 16.71
N ALA A 16 5.80 -1.09 15.92
CA ALA A 16 5.25 -1.61 14.68
C ALA A 16 6.33 -1.63 13.56
N PRO A 17 6.19 -2.49 12.53
CA PRO A 17 7.12 -2.53 11.41
C PRO A 17 7.28 -1.14 10.76
N PRO A 18 8.51 -0.63 10.59
CA PRO A 18 8.74 0.70 10.06
C PRO A 18 8.53 0.75 8.54
N LEU A 19 7.83 1.78 8.08
CA LEU A 19 7.54 2.06 6.68
C LEU A 19 7.89 3.51 6.37
N LEU A 20 8.87 3.73 5.49
CA LEU A 20 9.25 5.07 5.04
C LEU A 20 8.53 5.41 3.74
N LEU A 21 7.94 6.61 3.67
CA LEU A 21 7.16 7.11 2.54
C LEU A 21 7.84 8.32 1.90
N GLY A 22 8.31 8.17 0.66
CA GLY A 22 8.99 9.20 -0.11
C GLY A 22 8.03 10.05 -0.98
N PRO A 23 8.24 11.37 -1.07
CA PRO A 23 7.36 12.28 -1.81
C PRO A 23 7.71 12.33 -3.30
N SER A 24 6.88 13.02 -4.09
CA SER A 24 7.20 13.40 -5.47
C SER A 24 7.94 14.75 -5.50
N LEU A 25 8.72 15.00 -6.56
CA LEU A 25 9.30 16.32 -6.82
C LEU A 25 8.19 17.39 -6.88
N GLY A 26 8.40 18.51 -6.17
CA GLY A 26 7.44 19.60 -6.05
C GLY A 26 6.36 19.40 -5.00
N THR A 27 6.34 18.28 -4.26
CA THR A 27 5.34 18.00 -3.22
C THR A 27 5.94 18.02 -1.82
N SER A 28 5.09 17.95 -0.81
CA SER A 28 5.46 17.67 0.59
C SER A 28 4.89 16.31 1.04
N SER A 29 5.17 15.95 2.28
CA SER A 29 4.60 14.82 3.01
C SER A 29 3.05 14.84 3.07
N ALA A 30 2.42 15.98 2.76
CA ALA A 30 0.97 16.07 2.56
C ALA A 30 0.45 15.19 1.41
N LEU A 31 1.33 14.77 0.48
CA LEU A 31 0.99 13.82 -0.59
C LEU A 31 0.38 12.52 -0.05
N TRP A 32 0.75 12.17 1.18
CA TRP A 32 0.37 10.93 1.83
C TRP A 32 -0.71 11.11 2.90
N ASP A 33 -1.31 12.30 3.06
CA ASP A 33 -2.27 12.59 4.15
C ASP A 33 -3.50 11.66 4.16
N ARG A 34 -3.91 11.15 2.99
CA ARG A 34 -5.03 10.20 2.87
C ARG A 34 -4.63 8.72 2.94
N VAL A 35 -3.32 8.42 2.93
CA VAL A 35 -2.79 7.04 2.88
C VAL A 35 -2.07 6.67 4.18
N ALA A 36 -1.30 7.59 4.75
CA ALA A 36 -0.49 7.33 5.93
C ALA A 36 -1.31 6.94 7.18
N PRO A 37 -2.45 7.59 7.49
CA PRO A 37 -3.28 7.19 8.63
C PRO A 37 -3.82 5.75 8.49
N GLU A 38 -4.09 5.30 7.27
CA GLU A 38 -4.54 3.93 7.01
C GLU A 38 -3.44 2.89 7.22
N LEU A 39 -2.20 3.24 6.87
CA LEU A 39 -1.05 2.34 7.05
C LEU A 39 -0.53 2.35 8.50
N SER A 40 -0.67 3.47 9.20
CA SER A 40 -0.17 3.63 10.57
C SER A 40 -0.95 2.84 11.63
N VAL A 41 -2.10 2.27 11.24
CA VAL A 41 -2.83 1.26 12.03
C VAL A 41 -1.96 0.02 12.29
N THR A 42 -1.12 -0.38 11.33
CA THR A 42 -0.30 -1.60 11.44
C THR A 42 1.20 -1.37 11.33
N HIS A 43 1.64 -0.20 10.87
CA HIS A 43 3.04 0.14 10.65
C HIS A 43 3.42 1.41 11.43
N ARG A 44 4.71 1.56 11.73
CA ARG A 44 5.27 2.87 12.10
C ARG A 44 5.60 3.60 10.81
N VAL A 45 4.77 4.56 10.43
CA VAL A 45 4.88 5.27 9.16
C VAL A 45 5.68 6.54 9.34
N VAL A 46 6.76 6.67 8.56
CA VAL A 46 7.61 7.85 8.53
C VAL A 46 7.52 8.49 7.15
N ARG A 47 6.91 9.67 7.08
CA ARG A 47 6.83 10.47 5.85
C ARG A 47 7.88 11.57 5.90
N TRP A 48 8.59 11.79 4.82
CA TRP A 48 9.66 12.79 4.77
C TRP A 48 9.51 13.74 3.58
N ASP A 49 10.10 14.93 3.69
CA ASP A 49 10.10 15.96 2.65
C ASP A 49 11.45 16.02 1.93
N LEU A 50 11.45 16.18 0.61
CA LEU A 50 12.68 16.41 -0.17
C LEU A 50 13.39 17.71 0.26
N PRO A 51 14.72 17.81 0.14
CA PRO A 51 15.43 19.08 0.31
C PRO A 51 14.77 20.23 -0.47
N GLY A 52 14.52 21.35 0.20
CA GLY A 52 13.85 22.52 -0.37
C GLY A 52 12.34 22.37 -0.57
N HIS A 53 11.75 21.30 -0.05
CA HIS A 53 10.32 21.05 -0.09
C HIS A 53 9.77 20.89 1.33
N GLY A 54 8.50 21.24 1.52
CA GLY A 54 7.85 21.13 2.82
C GLY A 54 8.66 21.79 3.94
N GLY A 55 9.04 21.02 4.96
CA GLY A 55 9.88 21.50 6.07
C GLY A 55 11.39 21.28 5.89
N SER A 56 11.85 20.59 4.84
CA SER A 56 13.25 20.20 4.68
C SER A 56 14.11 21.36 4.15
N PRO A 57 15.23 21.70 4.81
CA PRO A 57 16.13 22.75 4.33
C PRO A 57 16.65 22.49 2.90
N ALA A 58 16.70 23.53 2.07
CA ALA A 58 17.21 23.41 0.69
C ALA A 58 18.70 23.03 0.64
N GLY A 59 19.50 23.54 1.58
CA GLY A 59 20.94 23.30 1.66
C GLY A 59 21.36 21.89 2.09
N LEU A 60 20.43 20.94 2.20
CA LEU A 60 20.75 19.52 2.39
C LEU A 60 21.40 18.90 1.14
N ILE A 61 21.14 19.47 -0.03
CA ILE A 61 21.77 19.12 -1.31
C ILE A 61 22.14 20.39 -2.08
N GLY A 62 22.91 20.26 -3.14
CA GLY A 62 23.32 21.37 -3.99
C GLY A 62 23.31 21.03 -5.48
N PRO A 63 23.73 21.96 -6.35
CA PRO A 63 23.85 21.71 -7.78
C PRO A 63 24.71 20.48 -8.08
N GLY A 64 24.24 19.63 -8.99
CA GLY A 64 24.88 18.35 -9.33
C GLY A 64 24.55 17.19 -8.38
N ALA A 65 23.59 17.38 -7.45
CA ALA A 65 23.10 16.30 -6.60
C ALA A 65 22.62 15.10 -7.42
N THR A 66 22.66 13.93 -6.79
CA THR A 66 22.29 12.64 -7.35
C THR A 66 21.18 12.00 -6.52
N VAL A 67 20.56 10.95 -7.06
CA VAL A 67 19.62 10.13 -6.27
C VAL A 67 20.34 9.42 -5.11
N ALA A 68 21.66 9.17 -5.21
CA ALA A 68 22.45 8.61 -4.12
C ALA A 68 22.49 9.57 -2.92
N ASP A 69 22.71 10.87 -3.16
CA ASP A 69 22.71 11.89 -2.08
C ASP A 69 21.36 11.92 -1.34
N LEU A 70 20.25 11.79 -2.09
CA LEU A 70 18.90 11.71 -1.50
C LEU A 70 18.71 10.40 -0.71
N ALA A 71 19.23 9.28 -1.22
CA ALA A 71 19.17 7.99 -0.53
C ALA A 71 19.97 8.02 0.79
N ASP A 72 21.15 8.65 0.79
CA ASP A 72 21.96 8.83 2.00
C ASP A 72 21.23 9.65 3.07
N LEU A 73 20.49 10.69 2.69
CA LEU A 73 19.65 11.45 3.61
C LEU A 73 18.50 10.61 4.20
N VAL A 74 17.90 9.72 3.41
CA VAL A 74 16.88 8.78 3.89
C VAL A 74 17.48 7.76 4.87
N LEU A 75 18.67 7.24 4.57
CA LEU A 75 19.39 6.32 5.46
C LEU A 75 19.78 7.02 6.77
N ALA A 76 20.28 8.26 6.71
CA ALA A 76 20.59 9.06 7.89
C ALA A 76 19.35 9.35 8.75
N LEU A 77 18.20 9.59 8.12
CA LEU A 77 16.92 9.72 8.82
C LEU A 77 16.54 8.40 9.52
N ALA A 78 16.62 7.26 8.81
CA ALA A 78 16.31 5.96 9.39
C ALA A 78 17.22 5.65 10.58
N ASP A 79 18.53 5.89 10.46
CA ASP A 79 19.52 5.70 11.52
C ASP A 79 19.22 6.58 12.74
N ALA A 80 18.88 7.86 12.53
CA ALA A 80 18.51 8.79 13.59
C ALA A 80 17.22 8.37 14.33
N LEU A 81 16.32 7.67 13.66
CA LEU A 81 15.08 7.12 14.23
C LEU A 81 15.28 5.72 14.86
N GLY A 82 16.50 5.18 14.84
CA GLY A 82 16.83 3.85 15.35
C GLY A 82 16.28 2.72 14.48
N VAL A 83 16.08 2.96 13.18
CA VAL A 83 15.46 2.02 12.23
C VAL A 83 16.53 1.38 11.34
N GLU A 84 16.88 0.13 11.66
CA GLU A 84 17.88 -0.62 10.90
C GLU A 84 17.34 -1.13 9.55
N ARG A 85 16.14 -1.73 9.54
CA ARG A 85 15.46 -2.20 8.32
C ARG A 85 14.04 -1.69 8.24
N PHE A 86 13.56 -1.35 7.04
CA PHE A 86 12.25 -0.76 6.82
C PHE A 86 11.62 -1.17 5.49
N GLY A 87 10.29 -1.15 5.43
CA GLY A 87 9.58 -1.11 4.15
C GLY A 87 9.71 0.30 3.56
N TYR A 88 9.77 0.40 2.24
CA TYR A 88 9.85 1.70 1.57
C TYR A 88 8.80 1.81 0.48
N ALA A 89 8.10 2.95 0.40
CA ALA A 89 7.26 3.30 -0.73
C ALA A 89 7.52 4.74 -1.16
N GLY A 90 7.69 5.00 -2.45
CA GLY A 90 8.01 6.34 -2.94
C GLY A 90 7.34 6.68 -4.26
N VAL A 91 6.93 7.95 -4.41
CA VAL A 91 6.31 8.47 -5.64
C VAL A 91 7.35 9.17 -6.50
N SER A 92 7.41 8.89 -7.81
CA SER A 92 8.25 9.63 -8.76
C SER A 92 9.73 9.66 -8.33
N LEU A 93 10.31 10.83 -8.06
CA LEU A 93 11.67 10.94 -7.49
C LEU A 93 11.84 10.13 -6.18
N GLY A 94 10.84 10.10 -5.30
CA GLY A 94 10.85 9.23 -4.14
C GLY A 94 10.90 7.74 -4.51
N GLY A 95 10.27 7.35 -5.62
CA GLY A 95 10.38 5.99 -6.17
C GLY A 95 11.79 5.69 -6.70
N ALA A 96 12.45 6.66 -7.35
CA ALA A 96 13.83 6.55 -7.80
C ALA A 96 14.80 6.34 -6.62
N VAL A 97 14.60 7.07 -5.51
CA VAL A 97 15.33 6.84 -4.26
C VAL A 97 15.13 5.41 -3.76
N GLY A 98 13.90 4.89 -3.80
CA GLY A 98 13.61 3.51 -3.42
C GLY A 98 14.31 2.46 -4.29
N LEU A 99 14.33 2.66 -5.61
CA LEU A 99 15.05 1.80 -6.55
C LEU A 99 16.56 1.84 -6.29
N HIS A 100 17.12 3.03 -6.04
CA HIS A 100 18.52 3.19 -5.67
C HIS A 100 18.85 2.44 -4.38
N LEU A 101 18.03 2.59 -3.34
CA LEU A 101 18.18 1.84 -2.09
C LEU A 101 18.12 0.32 -2.31
N ALA A 102 17.26 -0.16 -3.19
CA ALA A 102 17.15 -1.59 -3.47
C ALA A 102 18.36 -2.18 -4.21
N VAL A 103 18.99 -1.40 -5.09
CA VAL A 103 20.22 -1.80 -5.80
C VAL A 103 21.45 -1.72 -4.89
N HIS A 104 21.60 -0.63 -4.14
CA HIS A 104 22.84 -0.31 -3.43
C HIS A 104 22.82 -0.66 -1.93
N HIS A 105 21.64 -0.71 -1.32
CA HIS A 105 21.45 -0.97 0.10
C HIS A 105 20.35 -2.03 0.37
N PRO A 106 20.31 -3.18 -0.34
CA PRO A 106 19.23 -4.15 -0.22
C PRO A 106 19.04 -4.68 1.21
N GLY A 107 20.10 -4.71 2.02
CA GLY A 107 20.04 -5.10 3.44
C GLY A 107 19.18 -4.17 4.31
N ARG A 108 18.92 -2.93 3.89
CA ARG A 108 18.09 -1.95 4.61
C ARG A 108 16.60 -2.10 4.31
N LEU A 109 16.22 -2.75 3.21
CA LEU A 109 14.83 -2.84 2.79
C LEU A 109 14.18 -4.17 3.17
N THR A 110 12.97 -4.15 3.69
CA THR A 110 12.11 -5.34 3.83
C THR A 110 11.21 -5.53 2.61
N SER A 111 10.83 -4.45 1.95
CA SER A 111 9.97 -4.39 0.77
C SER A 111 10.16 -3.05 0.06
N LEU A 112 9.89 -2.98 -1.24
CA LEU A 112 9.95 -1.78 -2.05
C LEU A 112 8.63 -1.58 -2.81
N THR A 113 8.07 -0.38 -2.73
CA THR A 113 7.02 0.07 -3.65
C THR A 113 7.45 1.32 -4.42
N ALA A 114 7.55 1.23 -5.74
CA ALA A 114 7.75 2.41 -6.60
C ALA A 114 6.42 2.81 -7.25
N ILE A 115 5.98 4.05 -7.02
CA ILE A 115 4.69 4.57 -7.49
C ILE A 115 4.94 5.68 -8.50
N CYS A 116 4.31 5.62 -9.68
CA CYS A 116 4.41 6.64 -10.73
C CYS A 116 5.86 7.15 -10.90
N SER A 117 6.78 6.22 -11.15
CA SER A 117 8.23 6.45 -11.16
C SER A 117 8.86 5.75 -12.36
N SER A 118 10.19 5.76 -12.44
CA SER A 118 10.94 5.20 -13.56
C SER A 118 12.35 4.80 -13.16
N ALA A 119 12.97 3.91 -13.93
CA ALA A 119 14.41 3.59 -13.82
C ALA A 119 15.30 4.63 -14.50
N HIS A 120 14.72 5.49 -15.34
CA HIS A 120 15.37 6.62 -15.99
C HIS A 120 14.29 7.67 -16.38
N PHE A 121 14.61 8.96 -16.42
CA PHE A 121 13.57 9.99 -16.65
C PHE A 121 13.68 10.66 -18.02
N GLY A 122 13.87 9.87 -19.09
CA GLY A 122 13.95 10.42 -20.45
C GLY A 122 15.29 11.07 -20.79
N GLY A 123 16.34 10.73 -20.04
CA GLY A 123 17.70 11.22 -20.24
C GLY A 123 18.00 12.53 -19.52
N GLU A 124 19.26 12.96 -19.60
CA GLU A 124 19.83 14.04 -18.79
C GLU A 124 19.35 15.44 -19.21
N ALA A 125 19.28 15.70 -20.52
CA ALA A 125 19.11 17.04 -21.08
C ALA A 125 17.80 17.75 -20.62
N PRO A 126 16.61 17.12 -20.67
CA PRO A 126 15.37 17.79 -20.26
C PRO A 126 15.37 18.24 -18.79
N TRP A 127 16.04 17.47 -17.92
CA TRP A 127 16.11 17.77 -16.49
C TRP A 127 17.16 18.82 -16.18
N ARG A 128 18.30 18.85 -16.89
CA ARG A 128 19.26 19.95 -16.80
C ARG A 128 18.65 21.27 -17.25
N GLU A 129 17.95 21.27 -18.38
CA GLU A 129 17.24 22.46 -18.87
C GLU A 129 16.22 22.96 -17.84
N ARG A 130 15.41 22.05 -17.27
CA ARG A 130 14.48 22.39 -16.20
C ARG A 130 15.18 22.96 -14.97
N ALA A 131 16.29 22.36 -14.54
CA ALA A 131 17.06 22.82 -13.39
C ALA A 131 17.61 24.24 -13.61
N GLU A 132 18.19 24.51 -14.78
CA GLU A 132 18.67 25.83 -15.18
C GLU A 132 17.55 26.87 -15.25
N GLN A 133 16.40 26.50 -15.84
CA GLN A 133 15.23 27.35 -15.88
C GLN A 133 14.76 27.72 -14.48
N VAL A 134 14.60 26.75 -13.58
CA VAL A 134 14.14 27.00 -12.21
C VAL A 134 15.12 27.86 -11.43
N ARG A 135 16.43 27.67 -11.60
CA ARG A 135 17.45 28.55 -10.98
C ARG A 135 17.33 30.00 -11.45
N ARG A 136 17.01 30.22 -12.73
CA ARG A 136 16.94 31.55 -13.33
C ARG A 136 15.60 32.25 -13.09
N GLU A 137 14.50 31.51 -13.17
CA GLU A 137 13.14 32.06 -13.27
C GLU A 137 12.23 31.63 -12.10
N GLY A 138 12.67 30.73 -11.23
CA GLY A 138 11.83 30.13 -10.19
C GLY A 138 10.82 29.12 -10.74
N LEU A 139 9.83 28.76 -9.92
CA LEU A 139 8.86 27.69 -10.24
C LEU A 139 7.58 28.17 -10.95
N GLY A 140 7.40 29.48 -11.19
CA GLY A 140 6.13 30.06 -11.64
C GLY A 140 5.46 29.31 -12.81
N ARG A 141 6.21 29.03 -13.89
CA ARG A 141 5.69 28.29 -15.06
C ARG A 141 5.36 26.82 -14.77
N LEU A 142 6.10 26.19 -13.86
CA LEU A 142 5.86 24.79 -13.49
C LEU A 142 4.57 24.68 -12.67
N VAL A 143 4.28 25.66 -11.81
CA VAL A 143 3.05 25.72 -11.02
C VAL A 143 1.82 25.80 -11.91
N GLU A 144 1.85 26.57 -13.00
CA GLU A 144 0.72 26.72 -13.94
C GLU A 144 0.29 25.39 -14.58
N SER A 145 1.24 24.48 -14.82
CA SER A 145 1.00 23.19 -15.47
C SER A 145 0.87 22.01 -14.50
N ALA A 146 1.06 22.24 -13.19
CA ALA A 146 1.19 21.17 -12.21
C ALA A 146 -0.08 20.33 -12.06
N GLN A 147 -1.27 20.95 -12.05
CA GLN A 147 -2.54 20.22 -11.89
C GLN A 147 -2.74 19.18 -13.00
N ALA A 148 -2.62 19.59 -14.26
CA ALA A 148 -2.86 18.72 -15.42
C ALA A 148 -1.84 17.57 -15.52
N ARG A 149 -0.64 17.78 -14.96
CA ARG A 149 0.40 16.74 -14.90
C ARG A 149 0.21 15.79 -13.71
N TRP A 150 -0.34 16.27 -12.61
CA TRP A 150 -0.45 15.52 -11.36
C TRP A 150 -1.73 14.72 -11.22
N PHE A 151 -2.81 15.17 -11.84
CA PHE A 151 -4.14 14.63 -11.64
C PHE A 151 -4.88 14.45 -12.97
N ALA A 152 -5.62 13.35 -13.09
CA ALA A 152 -6.54 13.14 -14.20
C ALA A 152 -7.83 13.96 -14.04
N GLY A 153 -8.33 14.54 -15.13
CA GLY A 153 -9.58 15.30 -15.16
C GLY A 153 -9.54 16.59 -14.32
N ASP A 154 -10.68 16.98 -13.76
CA ASP A 154 -10.84 18.20 -12.96
C ASP A 154 -10.41 18.02 -11.48
N PHE A 155 -9.85 16.87 -11.11
CA PHE A 155 -9.42 16.61 -9.74
C PHE A 155 -8.22 17.49 -9.35
N THR A 156 -8.19 17.95 -8.11
CA THR A 156 -7.10 18.75 -7.58
C THR A 156 -6.98 18.61 -6.07
N VAL A 157 -5.75 18.77 -5.57
CA VAL A 157 -5.46 18.93 -4.15
C VAL A 157 -4.80 20.30 -3.95
N PRO A 158 -5.57 21.34 -3.58
CA PRO A 158 -5.04 22.71 -3.48
C PRO A 158 -3.85 22.86 -2.54
N GLY A 159 -3.76 22.03 -1.49
CA GLY A 159 -2.61 21.99 -0.59
C GLY A 159 -1.31 21.69 -1.33
N LEU A 160 -1.29 20.63 -2.16
CA LEU A 160 -0.09 20.23 -2.90
C LEU A 160 0.32 21.26 -3.95
N LEU A 161 -0.63 21.95 -4.58
CA LEU A 161 -0.32 23.04 -5.51
C LEU A 161 0.32 24.23 -4.80
N ARG A 162 -0.14 24.54 -3.57
CA ARG A 162 0.51 25.57 -2.73
C ARG A 162 1.91 25.14 -2.30
N ASP A 163 2.09 23.88 -1.90
CA ASP A 163 3.40 23.34 -1.54
C ASP A 163 4.37 23.42 -2.73
N HIS A 164 3.88 23.15 -3.94
CA HIS A 164 4.67 23.29 -5.16
C HIS A 164 5.15 24.72 -5.37
N ALA A 165 4.25 25.69 -5.23
CA ALA A 165 4.56 27.10 -5.37
C ALA A 165 5.51 27.61 -4.28
N ALA A 166 5.49 27.00 -3.10
CA ALA A 166 6.32 27.35 -1.95
C ALA A 166 7.69 26.63 -1.94
N ALA A 167 7.92 25.65 -2.81
CA ALA A 167 9.19 24.94 -2.86
C ALA A 167 10.35 25.88 -3.20
N ASP A 168 11.49 25.67 -2.56
CA ASP A 168 12.70 26.45 -2.78
C ASP A 168 13.26 26.17 -4.18
N PRO A 169 13.49 27.21 -5.02
CA PRO A 169 14.00 27.02 -6.37
C PRO A 169 15.36 26.31 -6.44
N ALA A 170 16.27 26.55 -5.50
CA ALA A 170 17.57 25.92 -5.50
C ALA A 170 17.48 24.43 -5.15
N GLY A 171 16.69 24.09 -4.12
CA GLY A 171 16.42 22.70 -3.74
C GLY A 171 15.67 21.93 -4.83
N TYR A 172 14.67 22.54 -5.47
CA TYR A 172 13.96 21.95 -6.61
C TYR A 172 14.90 21.68 -7.79
N ALA A 173 15.75 22.66 -8.15
CA ALA A 173 16.70 22.51 -9.23
C ALA A 173 17.76 21.44 -8.94
N ALA A 174 18.24 21.33 -7.70
CA ALA A 174 19.15 20.26 -7.28
C ALA A 174 18.48 18.87 -7.39
N CYS A 175 17.20 18.76 -7.04
CA CYS A 175 16.43 17.53 -7.28
C CYS A 175 16.24 17.22 -8.78
N CYS A 176 16.15 18.23 -9.65
CA CYS A 176 16.18 18.03 -11.10
C CYS A 176 17.55 17.50 -11.57
N ASP A 177 18.67 17.99 -11.04
CA ASP A 177 19.98 17.42 -11.36
C ASP A 177 20.04 15.94 -10.96
N ALA A 178 19.46 15.57 -9.81
CA ALA A 178 19.40 14.19 -9.37
C ALA A 178 18.66 13.29 -10.36
N LEU A 179 17.53 13.76 -10.92
CA LEU A 179 16.81 13.05 -11.98
C LEU A 179 17.59 13.01 -13.29
N ALA A 180 18.35 14.07 -13.61
CA ALA A 180 19.16 14.13 -14.83
C ALA A 180 20.27 13.07 -14.84
N ALA A 181 20.87 12.80 -13.68
CA ALA A 181 21.94 11.82 -13.51
C ALA A 181 21.45 10.38 -13.26
N PHE A 182 20.13 10.15 -13.15
CA PHE A 182 19.57 8.88 -12.74
C PHE A 182 19.28 7.94 -13.90
N ASP A 183 20.00 6.82 -13.93
CA ASP A 183 19.71 5.66 -14.77
C ASP A 183 20.12 4.39 -14.01
N LEU A 184 19.18 3.45 -13.84
CA LEU A 184 19.41 2.17 -13.18
C LEU A 184 19.08 0.97 -14.07
N ARG A 185 18.74 1.17 -15.35
CA ARG A 185 18.20 0.11 -16.23
C ARG A 185 19.11 -1.13 -16.30
N ASP A 186 20.41 -0.90 -16.36
CA ASP A 186 21.48 -1.90 -16.41
C ASP A 186 21.78 -2.58 -15.06
N ARG A 187 21.02 -2.27 -14.01
CA ARG A 187 21.18 -2.82 -12.66
C ARG A 187 19.90 -3.39 -12.06
N LEU A 188 18.74 -3.24 -12.71
CA LEU A 188 17.45 -3.67 -12.19
C LEU A 188 17.38 -5.18 -11.91
N ASP A 189 18.08 -6.00 -12.71
CA ASP A 189 18.17 -7.46 -12.56
C ASP A 189 18.86 -7.91 -11.26
N THR A 190 19.61 -6.99 -10.63
CA THR A 190 20.27 -7.22 -9.34
C THR A 190 19.34 -7.05 -8.13
N VAL A 191 18.17 -6.41 -8.31
CA VAL A 191 17.22 -6.17 -7.22
C VAL A 191 16.60 -7.49 -6.74
N ARG A 192 16.74 -7.76 -5.44
CA ARG A 192 16.17 -8.96 -4.78
C ARG A 192 15.10 -8.65 -3.74
N THR A 193 14.93 -7.38 -3.40
CA THR A 193 13.88 -6.93 -2.49
C THR A 193 12.51 -7.22 -3.10
N PRO A 194 11.54 -7.76 -2.34
CA PRO A 194 10.15 -7.87 -2.82
C PRO A 194 9.67 -6.50 -3.32
N THR A 195 9.24 -6.43 -4.57
CA THR A 195 8.97 -5.16 -5.24
C THR A 195 7.54 -5.10 -5.78
N LEU A 196 6.81 -4.06 -5.42
CA LEU A 196 5.55 -3.65 -6.01
C LEU A 196 5.75 -2.37 -6.83
N LEU A 197 5.09 -2.29 -7.97
CA LEU A 197 5.07 -1.13 -8.84
C LEU A 197 3.61 -0.68 -8.99
N ILE A 198 3.35 0.61 -8.79
CA ILE A 198 1.99 1.17 -8.92
C ILE A 198 2.02 2.29 -9.96
N ALA A 199 1.38 2.08 -11.10
CA ALA A 199 1.24 3.10 -12.14
C ALA A 199 -0.13 3.78 -12.05
N GLY A 200 -0.15 5.11 -12.16
CA GLY A 200 -1.34 5.82 -12.59
C GLY A 200 -1.55 5.60 -14.08
N ARG A 201 -2.69 5.06 -14.49
CA ARG A 201 -2.93 4.72 -15.90
C ARG A 201 -2.98 5.97 -16.79
N GLU A 202 -3.33 7.10 -16.21
CA GLU A 202 -3.43 8.40 -16.87
C GLU A 202 -2.22 9.31 -16.55
N ASP A 203 -1.08 8.74 -16.12
CA ASP A 203 0.15 9.49 -15.81
C ASP A 203 0.89 9.93 -17.09
N PRO A 204 1.02 11.24 -17.37
CA PRO A 204 1.78 11.72 -18.53
C PRO A 204 3.27 11.95 -18.22
N ALA A 205 3.67 12.02 -16.95
CA ALA A 205 5.04 12.32 -16.52
C ALA A 205 5.92 11.07 -16.47
N THR A 206 5.37 9.97 -15.97
CA THR A 206 5.98 8.63 -15.99
C THR A 206 4.92 7.62 -16.44
N PRO A 207 4.61 7.58 -17.76
CA PRO A 207 3.59 6.68 -18.27
C PRO A 207 3.80 5.22 -17.84
N PRO A 208 2.74 4.38 -17.77
CA PRO A 208 2.84 3.00 -17.27
C PRO A 208 3.96 2.15 -17.87
N ALA A 209 4.37 2.43 -19.11
CA ALA A 209 5.51 1.78 -19.77
C ALA A 209 6.82 1.87 -18.97
N HIS A 210 7.05 2.96 -18.24
CA HIS A 210 8.25 3.15 -17.39
C HIS A 210 8.29 2.13 -16.25
N LEU A 211 7.16 1.87 -15.60
CA LEU A 211 7.09 0.85 -14.55
C LEU A 211 7.00 -0.57 -15.13
N ARG A 212 6.47 -0.77 -16.33
CA ARG A 212 6.54 -2.07 -17.02
C ARG A 212 7.99 -2.47 -17.33
N GLU A 213 8.82 -1.53 -17.78
CA GLU A 213 10.26 -1.76 -17.96
C GLU A 213 10.92 -2.26 -16.67
N ILE A 214 10.56 -1.67 -15.52
CA ILE A 214 11.06 -2.13 -14.22
C ILE A 214 10.50 -3.52 -13.86
N ALA A 215 9.22 -3.77 -14.11
CA ALA A 215 8.57 -5.05 -13.83
C ALA A 215 9.23 -6.20 -14.62
N ASP A 216 9.58 -5.94 -15.88
CA ASP A 216 10.19 -6.93 -16.77
C ASP A 216 11.64 -7.24 -16.36
N ALA A 217 12.35 -6.27 -15.77
CA ALA A 217 13.75 -6.42 -15.39
C ALA A 217 13.96 -6.91 -13.95
N VAL A 218 13.07 -6.56 -13.00
CA VAL A 218 13.20 -6.91 -11.58
C VAL A 218 12.57 -8.28 -11.29
N PRO A 219 13.33 -9.29 -10.86
CA PRO A 219 12.79 -10.62 -10.61
C PRO A 219 11.70 -10.64 -9.53
N GLY A 220 10.50 -11.10 -9.90
CA GLY A 220 9.37 -11.23 -8.99
C GLY A 220 8.68 -9.91 -8.63
N ALA A 221 8.95 -8.83 -9.37
CA ALA A 221 8.18 -7.61 -9.24
C ALA A 221 6.73 -7.80 -9.68
N ALA A 222 5.80 -7.16 -8.98
CA ALA A 222 4.40 -7.07 -9.37
C ALA A 222 4.07 -5.65 -9.83
N LEU A 223 3.28 -5.52 -10.89
CA LEU A 223 2.78 -4.23 -11.38
C LEU A 223 1.25 -4.14 -11.22
N VAL A 224 0.80 -3.02 -10.65
CA VAL A 224 -0.60 -2.64 -10.57
C VAL A 224 -0.78 -1.31 -11.31
N GLU A 225 -1.70 -1.28 -12.27
CA GLU A 225 -2.11 -0.05 -12.93
C GLU A 225 -3.45 0.39 -12.38
N ILE A 226 -3.55 1.60 -11.83
CA ILE A 226 -4.76 2.13 -11.20
C ILE A 226 -5.52 2.98 -12.22
N PRO A 227 -6.74 2.54 -12.64
CA PRO A 227 -7.65 3.36 -13.43
C PRO A 227 -8.05 4.65 -12.72
N GLY A 228 -8.03 5.78 -13.44
CA GLY A 228 -8.45 7.09 -12.91
C GLY A 228 -7.38 7.79 -12.07
N ALA A 229 -6.18 7.22 -11.96
CA ALA A 229 -5.04 7.84 -11.29
C ALA A 229 -4.05 8.37 -12.33
N SER A 230 -3.60 9.61 -12.13
CA SER A 230 -2.43 10.17 -12.82
C SER A 230 -1.18 10.10 -11.92
N HIS A 231 -0.25 11.04 -12.07
CA HIS A 231 1.07 10.98 -11.45
C HIS A 231 1.05 10.93 -9.90
N LEU A 232 0.14 11.66 -9.24
CA LEU A 232 0.04 11.67 -7.77
C LEU A 232 -1.02 10.69 -7.26
N ALA A 233 -0.86 9.41 -7.60
CA ALA A 233 -1.81 8.34 -7.27
C ALA A 233 -2.20 8.27 -5.78
N PRO A 234 -1.30 8.43 -4.78
CA PRO A 234 -1.68 8.42 -3.37
C PRO A 234 -2.68 9.52 -2.98
N ALA A 235 -2.67 10.65 -3.67
CA ALA A 235 -3.61 11.74 -3.42
C ALA A 235 -4.93 11.58 -4.21
N GLN A 236 -4.85 11.08 -5.45
CA GLN A 236 -6.01 10.96 -6.35
C GLN A 236 -6.87 9.71 -6.07
N CYS A 237 -6.24 8.55 -5.86
CA CYS A 237 -6.89 7.27 -5.63
C CYS A 237 -6.33 6.56 -4.37
N PRO A 238 -6.43 7.19 -3.18
CA PRO A 238 -5.81 6.69 -1.96
C PRO A 238 -6.28 5.29 -1.58
N GLU A 239 -7.56 4.97 -1.76
CA GLU A 239 -8.12 3.67 -1.38
C GLU A 239 -7.47 2.52 -2.18
N ALA A 240 -7.25 2.73 -3.49
CA ALA A 240 -6.58 1.77 -4.36
C ALA A 240 -5.09 1.62 -4.01
N VAL A 241 -4.41 2.73 -3.70
CA VAL A 241 -3.01 2.72 -3.28
C VAL A 241 -2.84 2.01 -1.93
N VAL A 242 -3.71 2.30 -0.95
CA VAL A 242 -3.72 1.62 0.36
C VAL A 242 -3.94 0.13 0.16
N ALA A 243 -4.91 -0.29 -0.65
CA ALA A 243 -5.16 -1.71 -0.91
C ALA A 243 -3.93 -2.42 -1.50
N ALA A 244 -3.28 -1.82 -2.50
CA ALA A 244 -2.08 -2.38 -3.12
C ALA A 244 -0.90 -2.46 -2.14
N LEU A 245 -0.61 -1.37 -1.41
CA LEU A 245 0.45 -1.34 -0.40
C LEU A 245 0.22 -2.38 0.71
N ARG A 246 -1.00 -2.42 1.24
CA ARG A 246 -1.40 -3.38 2.27
C ARG A 246 -1.29 -4.82 1.77
N GLY A 247 -1.57 -5.11 0.50
CA GLY A 247 -1.37 -6.44 -0.07
C GLY A 247 0.11 -6.82 -0.16
N HIS A 248 0.96 -5.87 -0.52
CA HIS A 248 2.40 -6.09 -0.66
C HIS A 248 3.14 -6.21 0.68
N LEU A 249 2.86 -5.31 1.63
CA LEU A 249 3.56 -5.25 2.92
C LEU A 249 3.30 -6.46 3.80
N ASP A 250 2.07 -6.98 3.78
CA ASP A 250 1.67 -8.10 4.62
C ASP A 250 2.09 -9.47 4.05
N GLY A 251 2.40 -9.53 2.75
CA GLY A 251 2.58 -10.78 2.01
C GLY A 251 1.31 -11.66 2.02
N VAL A 252 1.36 -12.83 1.36
CA VAL A 252 0.20 -13.74 1.29
C VAL A 252 -0.27 -14.19 2.69
N ALA A 253 0.67 -14.39 3.63
CA ALA A 253 0.35 -14.82 4.99
C ALA A 253 -0.30 -13.71 5.85
N GLY A 254 0.15 -12.47 5.73
CA GLY A 254 -0.43 -11.34 6.44
C GLY A 254 -1.74 -10.88 5.82
N LEU A 255 -1.84 -10.87 4.47
CA LEU A 255 -3.10 -10.63 3.77
C LEU A 255 -4.15 -11.65 4.18
N GLY A 256 -3.75 -12.92 4.25
CA GLY A 256 -4.63 -13.96 4.76
C GLY A 256 -5.01 -13.78 6.22
N THR A 257 -4.08 -13.38 7.07
CA THR A 257 -4.42 -13.04 8.47
C THR A 257 -5.43 -11.88 8.55
N ARG A 258 -5.31 -10.89 7.67
CA ARG A 258 -6.24 -9.76 7.59
C ARG A 258 -7.62 -10.16 7.09
N VAL A 259 -7.70 -10.86 5.95
CA VAL A 259 -8.99 -11.33 5.43
C VAL A 259 -9.66 -12.27 6.42
N ARG A 260 -8.88 -13.13 7.09
CA ARG A 260 -9.38 -13.95 8.20
C ARG A 260 -10.00 -13.10 9.31
N ARG A 261 -9.43 -11.94 9.66
CA ARG A 261 -10.00 -11.02 10.66
C ARG A 261 -11.26 -10.34 10.17
N GLU A 262 -11.28 -9.83 8.95
CA GLU A 262 -12.47 -9.19 8.37
C GLU A 262 -13.64 -10.18 8.29
N VAL A 263 -13.36 -11.45 7.94
CA VAL A 263 -14.37 -12.50 7.79
C VAL A 263 -14.74 -13.17 9.12
N LEU A 264 -13.80 -13.38 10.05
CA LEU A 264 -14.04 -14.13 11.31
C LEU A 264 -14.09 -13.28 12.58
N GLY A 265 -13.52 -12.08 12.56
CA GLY A 265 -13.57 -11.08 13.63
C GLY A 265 -12.29 -11.11 14.47
N ASP A 266 -11.84 -9.93 14.92
CA ASP A 266 -10.54 -9.77 15.58
C ASP A 266 -10.40 -10.61 16.85
N GLU A 267 -11.35 -10.52 17.79
CA GLU A 267 -11.32 -11.26 19.05
C GLU A 267 -11.20 -12.78 18.86
N ARG A 268 -11.76 -13.30 17.76
CA ARG A 268 -11.75 -14.71 17.43
C ARG A 268 -10.39 -15.12 16.89
N VAL A 269 -9.83 -14.33 15.99
CA VAL A 269 -8.48 -14.54 15.45
C VAL A 269 -7.44 -14.44 16.56
N ASP A 270 -7.58 -13.49 17.47
CA ASP A 270 -6.68 -13.32 18.61
C ASP A 270 -6.76 -14.50 19.59
N ARG A 271 -7.96 -14.97 19.94
CA ARG A 271 -8.11 -16.20 20.74
C ARG A 271 -7.49 -17.42 20.06
N ALA A 272 -7.65 -17.55 18.74
CA ALA A 272 -7.06 -18.67 17.99
C ALA A 272 -5.52 -18.60 18.01
N ARG A 273 -4.96 -17.39 17.84
CA ARG A 273 -3.51 -17.16 17.88
C ARG A 273 -2.92 -17.38 19.28
N ALA A 274 -3.60 -16.94 20.33
CA ALA A 274 -3.16 -17.14 21.71
C ALA A 274 -3.12 -18.63 22.11
N ARG A 275 -3.91 -19.49 21.44
CA ARG A 275 -3.91 -20.95 21.63
C ARG A 275 -2.94 -21.69 20.70
N GLN A 276 -2.20 -20.96 19.86
CA GLN A 276 -1.25 -21.55 18.94
C GLN A 276 -0.12 -22.22 19.71
N THR A 277 0.19 -23.46 19.34
CA THR A 277 1.32 -24.21 19.88
C THR A 277 2.31 -24.50 18.75
N PRO A 278 3.58 -24.88 19.06
CA PRO A 278 4.51 -25.30 18.03
C PRO A 278 3.95 -26.42 17.13
N PHE A 279 3.11 -27.29 17.67
CA PHE A 279 2.42 -28.35 16.94
C PHE A 279 1.41 -27.80 15.91
N THR A 280 0.59 -26.82 16.28
CA THR A 280 -0.43 -26.24 15.38
C THR A 280 0.10 -25.11 14.50
N ALA A 281 1.31 -24.62 14.76
CA ALA A 281 1.88 -23.45 14.09
C ALA A 281 1.90 -23.58 12.57
N ARG A 282 2.41 -24.70 12.05
CA ARG A 282 2.50 -24.95 10.60
C ARG A 282 1.12 -25.04 9.93
N PHE A 283 0.12 -25.56 10.64
CA PHE A 283 -1.24 -25.66 10.12
C PHE A 283 -1.94 -24.30 10.10
N GLN A 284 -1.76 -23.48 11.14
CA GLN A 284 -2.28 -22.11 11.16
C GLN A 284 -1.65 -21.24 10.07
N ASP A 285 -0.33 -21.38 9.84
CA ASP A 285 0.35 -20.72 8.71
C ASP A 285 -0.21 -21.15 7.36
N PHE A 286 -0.40 -22.45 7.14
CA PHE A 286 -1.00 -22.98 5.92
C PHE A 286 -2.42 -22.41 5.68
N ILE A 287 -3.29 -22.42 6.70
CA ILE A 287 -4.64 -21.87 6.58
C ILE A 287 -4.59 -20.37 6.27
N SER A 288 -3.75 -19.60 6.98
CA SER A 288 -3.60 -18.16 6.72
C SER A 288 -3.17 -17.90 5.28
N ARG A 289 -2.14 -18.59 4.77
CA ARG A 289 -1.67 -18.37 3.40
C ARG A 289 -2.66 -18.79 2.33
N TYR A 290 -3.17 -20.02 2.39
CA TYR A 290 -3.94 -20.59 1.27
C TYR A 290 -5.42 -20.28 1.37
N ALA A 291 -6.05 -20.58 2.51
CA ALA A 291 -7.48 -20.32 2.64
C ALA A 291 -7.73 -18.81 2.55
N TRP A 292 -7.07 -18.04 3.41
CA TRP A 292 -7.39 -16.62 3.53
C TRP A 292 -6.61 -15.73 2.58
N GLY A 293 -5.33 -16.05 2.33
CA GLY A 293 -4.43 -15.22 1.53
C GLY A 293 -4.53 -15.43 0.02
N GLU A 294 -5.08 -16.57 -0.42
CA GLU A 294 -5.21 -16.93 -1.84
C GLU A 294 -6.68 -17.13 -2.24
N ILE A 295 -7.40 -18.02 -1.55
CA ILE A 295 -8.78 -18.35 -1.97
C ILE A 295 -9.77 -17.24 -1.62
N TRP A 296 -9.74 -16.68 -0.41
CA TRP A 296 -10.68 -15.62 -0.01
C TRP A 296 -10.34 -14.23 -0.57
N THR A 297 -9.15 -14.06 -1.15
CA THR A 297 -8.68 -12.81 -1.80
C THR A 297 -8.86 -12.82 -3.31
N ASP A 298 -9.04 -13.99 -3.93
CA ASP A 298 -9.29 -14.12 -5.36
C ASP A 298 -10.58 -13.37 -5.75
N PRO A 299 -10.49 -12.40 -6.69
CA PRO A 299 -11.62 -11.55 -7.07
C PRO A 299 -12.67 -12.24 -7.94
N THR A 300 -12.42 -13.48 -8.41
CA THR A 300 -13.34 -14.21 -9.31
C THR A 300 -14.71 -14.47 -8.66
N LEU A 301 -14.76 -14.60 -7.33
CA LEU A 301 -15.99 -14.68 -6.55
C LEU A 301 -15.97 -13.62 -5.45
N SER A 302 -17.07 -12.90 -5.31
CA SER A 302 -17.29 -11.95 -4.22
C SER A 302 -17.30 -12.66 -2.86
N ARG A 303 -17.02 -11.91 -1.78
CA ARG A 303 -17.09 -12.44 -0.42
C ARG A 303 -18.48 -12.98 -0.06
N ARG A 304 -19.54 -12.39 -0.63
CA ARG A 304 -20.92 -12.86 -0.47
C ARG A 304 -21.07 -14.27 -1.05
N GLU A 305 -20.67 -14.46 -2.31
CA GLU A 305 -20.74 -15.76 -2.99
C GLU A 305 -19.90 -16.81 -2.27
N ARG A 306 -18.69 -16.46 -1.83
CA ARG A 306 -17.83 -17.37 -1.05
C ARG A 306 -18.46 -17.78 0.28
N SER A 307 -19.13 -16.86 0.98
CA SER A 307 -19.89 -17.19 2.18
C SER A 307 -21.03 -18.17 1.89
N MET A 308 -21.82 -17.96 0.82
CA MET A 308 -22.90 -18.88 0.44
C MET A 308 -22.38 -20.31 0.19
N ILE A 309 -21.29 -20.43 -0.58
CA ILE A 309 -20.65 -21.71 -0.90
C ILE A 309 -20.12 -22.38 0.38
N THR A 310 -19.49 -21.60 1.26
CA THR A 310 -18.93 -22.11 2.52
C THR A 310 -20.03 -22.64 3.44
N LEU A 311 -21.14 -21.92 3.59
CA LEU A 311 -22.29 -22.39 4.37
C LEU A 311 -22.81 -23.73 3.84
N THR A 312 -23.02 -23.84 2.52
CA THR A 312 -23.43 -25.10 1.89
C THR A 312 -22.46 -26.25 2.17
N ALA A 313 -21.14 -26.00 2.03
CA ALA A 313 -20.12 -27.02 2.27
C ALA A 313 -20.11 -27.50 3.73
N LEU A 314 -20.23 -26.58 4.69
CA LEU A 314 -20.27 -26.91 6.12
C LEU A 314 -21.51 -27.72 6.49
N VAL A 315 -22.67 -27.39 5.90
CA VAL A 315 -23.90 -28.18 6.09
C VAL A 315 -23.77 -29.58 5.49
N ALA A 316 -23.23 -29.68 4.27
CA ALA A 316 -23.04 -30.97 3.59
C ALA A 316 -22.14 -31.94 4.39
N HIS A 317 -21.20 -31.42 5.17
CA HIS A 317 -20.28 -32.22 5.99
C HIS A 317 -20.70 -32.33 7.46
N GLY A 318 -21.81 -31.70 7.87
CA GLY A 318 -22.29 -31.72 9.27
C GLY A 318 -21.40 -30.93 10.25
N HIS A 319 -20.61 -29.96 9.76
CA HIS A 319 -19.69 -29.17 10.57
C HIS A 319 -20.40 -28.01 11.29
N HIS A 320 -21.37 -28.32 12.15
CA HIS A 320 -22.25 -27.32 12.76
C HIS A 320 -21.53 -26.34 13.70
N ASP A 321 -20.46 -26.77 14.39
CA ASP A 321 -19.67 -25.89 15.25
C ASP A 321 -18.98 -24.78 14.45
N GLU A 322 -18.51 -25.09 13.24
CA GLU A 322 -17.89 -24.13 12.32
C GLU A 322 -18.95 -23.32 11.57
N LEU A 323 -20.13 -23.90 11.33
CA LEU A 323 -21.28 -23.21 10.73
C LEU A 323 -21.69 -21.98 11.55
N VAL A 324 -21.67 -22.07 12.89
CA VAL A 324 -21.92 -20.93 13.79
C VAL A 324 -21.05 -19.73 13.42
N LEU A 325 -19.77 -19.97 13.18
CA LEU A 325 -18.81 -18.93 12.84
C LEU A 325 -19.10 -18.34 11.46
N HIS A 326 -19.42 -19.18 10.49
CA HIS A 326 -19.63 -18.74 9.11
C HIS A 326 -20.98 -18.06 8.86
N VAL A 327 -21.99 -18.27 9.72
CA VAL A 327 -23.23 -17.48 9.69
C VAL A 327 -22.93 -16.01 10.05
N ARG A 328 -22.13 -15.75 11.10
CA ARG A 328 -21.68 -14.39 11.44
C ARG A 328 -20.81 -13.78 10.33
N ALA A 329 -19.93 -14.60 9.77
CA ALA A 329 -19.09 -14.18 8.65
C ALA A 329 -19.92 -13.78 7.42
N ALA A 330 -20.99 -14.52 7.13
CA ALA A 330 -21.91 -14.21 6.03
C ALA A 330 -22.60 -12.86 6.22
N LEU A 331 -23.08 -12.56 7.43
CA LEU A 331 -23.64 -11.24 7.75
C LEU A 331 -22.63 -10.11 7.52
N ARG A 332 -21.40 -10.25 8.03
CA ARG A 332 -20.33 -9.24 7.82
C ARG A 332 -19.91 -9.08 6.38
N ASN A 333 -19.94 -10.15 5.59
CA ASN A 333 -19.73 -10.10 4.15
C ASN A 333 -20.94 -9.52 3.39
N GLY A 334 -22.00 -9.16 4.10
CA GLY A 334 -23.14 -8.39 3.61
C GLY A 334 -24.41 -9.20 3.37
N LEU A 335 -24.43 -10.52 3.58
CA LEU A 335 -25.65 -11.31 3.38
C LEU A 335 -26.73 -10.90 4.38
N THR A 336 -28.00 -10.90 3.95
CA THR A 336 -29.13 -10.74 4.88
C THR A 336 -29.54 -12.08 5.51
N PRO A 337 -30.28 -12.07 6.64
CA PRO A 337 -30.89 -13.27 7.21
C PRO A 337 -31.73 -14.06 6.20
N GLU A 338 -32.47 -13.37 5.32
CA GLU A 338 -33.28 -14.00 4.27
C GLU A 338 -32.42 -14.71 3.23
N GLU A 339 -31.30 -14.11 2.83
CA GLU A 339 -30.35 -14.71 1.88
C GLU A 339 -29.66 -15.94 2.48
N ILE A 340 -29.28 -15.87 3.77
CA ILE A 340 -28.77 -17.04 4.51
C ILE A 340 -29.84 -18.13 4.55
N GLY A 341 -31.09 -17.77 4.84
CA GLY A 341 -32.23 -18.70 4.81
C GLY A 341 -32.41 -19.38 3.45
N ALA A 342 -32.27 -18.63 2.35
CA ALA A 342 -32.35 -19.17 0.99
C ALA A 342 -31.23 -20.20 0.70
N VAL A 343 -29.99 -19.92 1.13
CA VAL A 343 -28.88 -20.88 1.04
C VAL A 343 -29.20 -22.16 1.81
N LEU A 344 -29.74 -22.04 3.01
CA LEU A 344 -30.09 -23.22 3.83
C LEU A 344 -31.25 -24.03 3.22
N LEU A 345 -32.24 -23.38 2.61
CA LEU A 345 -33.29 -24.06 1.84
C LEU A 345 -32.70 -24.87 0.69
N GLN A 346 -31.73 -24.31 -0.04
CA GLN A 346 -31.02 -25.02 -1.10
C GLN A 346 -30.35 -26.30 -0.56
N THR A 347 -29.78 -26.26 0.65
CA THR A 347 -29.16 -27.45 1.27
C THR A 347 -30.18 -28.55 1.60
N ALA A 348 -31.46 -28.24 1.83
CA ALA A 348 -32.48 -29.26 2.08
C ALA A 348 -32.66 -30.19 0.87
N VAL A 349 -32.49 -29.67 -0.35
CA VAL A 349 -32.61 -30.42 -1.60
C VAL A 349 -31.40 -31.33 -1.83
N TYR A 350 -30.19 -30.81 -1.61
CA TYR A 350 -28.95 -31.50 -2.00
C TYR A 350 -28.26 -32.24 -0.85
N CYS A 351 -28.45 -31.81 0.39
CA CYS A 351 -27.88 -32.40 1.60
C CYS A 351 -28.93 -33.13 2.45
N GLY A 352 -30.22 -32.97 2.13
CA GLY A 352 -31.34 -33.57 2.83
C GLY A 352 -31.92 -32.68 3.95
N VAL A 353 -33.22 -32.85 4.18
CA VAL A 353 -34.00 -32.09 5.18
C VAL A 353 -33.41 -32.16 6.60
N PRO A 354 -32.90 -33.31 7.10
CA PRO A 354 -32.30 -33.36 8.44
C PRO A 354 -31.06 -32.45 8.59
N ALA A 355 -30.19 -32.40 7.58
CA ALA A 355 -29.00 -31.54 7.60
C ALA A 355 -29.41 -30.05 7.57
N ALA A 356 -30.40 -29.71 6.74
CA ALA A 356 -30.95 -28.36 6.69
C ALA A 356 -31.63 -27.96 8.02
N ASN A 357 -32.38 -28.84 8.67
CA ASN A 357 -32.99 -28.55 9.99
C ASN A 357 -31.94 -28.19 11.05
N ALA A 358 -30.86 -28.97 11.13
CA ALA A 358 -29.75 -28.67 12.05
C ALA A 358 -29.07 -27.34 11.70
N ALA A 359 -28.91 -27.04 10.41
CA ALA A 359 -28.36 -25.79 9.94
C ALA A 359 -29.26 -24.58 10.27
N PHE A 360 -30.57 -24.70 10.08
CA PHE A 360 -31.55 -23.67 10.44
C PHE A 360 -31.57 -23.40 11.94
N ALA A 361 -31.56 -24.45 12.77
CA ALA A 361 -31.48 -24.28 14.22
C ALA A 361 -30.19 -23.55 14.64
N THR A 362 -29.07 -23.87 13.99
CA THR A 362 -27.78 -23.20 14.23
C THR A 362 -27.82 -21.74 13.82
N ALA A 363 -28.29 -21.43 12.61
CA ALA A 363 -28.37 -20.07 12.09
C ALA A 363 -29.36 -19.22 12.90
N GLN A 364 -30.52 -19.74 13.25
CA GLN A 364 -31.53 -19.03 14.05
C GLN A 364 -30.96 -18.59 15.40
N ARG A 365 -30.20 -19.46 16.07
CA ARG A 365 -29.54 -19.13 17.33
C ARG A 365 -28.53 -17.99 17.15
N VAL A 366 -27.67 -18.07 16.14
CA VAL A 366 -26.67 -17.03 15.87
C VAL A 366 -27.33 -15.69 15.53
N LEU A 367 -28.31 -15.69 14.63
CA LEU A 367 -29.02 -14.46 14.23
C LEU A 367 -29.72 -13.78 15.41
N ALA A 368 -30.29 -14.57 16.33
CA ALA A 368 -30.90 -14.04 17.55
C ALA A 368 -29.87 -13.50 18.56
N GLU A 369 -28.63 -14.03 18.56
CA GLU A 369 -27.52 -13.49 19.36
C GLU A 369 -27.10 -12.11 18.81
N GLU A 370 -26.89 -11.98 17.50
CA GLU A 370 -26.44 -10.72 16.87
C GLU A 370 -27.48 -9.59 17.00
N LEU A 371 -28.78 -9.88 16.82
CA LEU A 371 -29.86 -8.88 16.97
C LEU A 371 -29.93 -8.28 18.38
N ARG A 372 -29.51 -9.02 19.41
CA ARG A 372 -29.51 -8.53 20.80
C ARG A 372 -28.30 -7.65 21.11
N GLU A 373 -27.21 -7.81 20.38
CA GLU A 373 -26.03 -6.95 20.52
C GLU A 373 -26.25 -5.58 19.86
N ASP A 374 -27.01 -5.52 18.76
CA ASP A 374 -27.37 -4.27 18.07
C ASP A 374 -28.38 -3.40 18.85
N ASP A 375 -29.29 -3.99 19.63
CA ASP A 375 -30.27 -3.25 20.47
C ASP A 375 -29.68 -2.72 21.79
N GLY A 376 -28.43 -3.10 22.12
CA GLY A 376 -27.78 -2.82 23.41
C GLY A 376 -26.56 -1.89 23.37
N GLY A 377 -26.16 -1.42 22.19
CA GLY A 377 -25.12 -0.40 21.98
C GLY A 377 -25.70 0.97 21.66
#